data_AF-A0AAW6GD04-F1
#
_entry.id   AF-A0AAW6GD04-F1
#
_cell.length_a   1.000
_cell.length_b   1.000
_cell.length_c   1.000
_cell.angle_alpha   90.00
_cell.angle_beta   90.00
_cell.angle_gamma   90.00
#
_symmetry.space_group_name_H-M   'P 1'
#
loop_
_entity.id
_entity.type
_entity.pdbx_description
1 polymer ?
#
loop_
_entity_poly.entity_id
_entity_poly.type
_entity_poly.pdbx_seq_one_letter_code
_entity_poly.pdbx_strand_id
1 'polypeptide(L)'
;MDRLVNLTLPEFAFVEGSEHEKNNILSGRIVILHIRSASVVEILDRDNTFLTEGTLAYNFSFVNSFGIKEPMVATLHYSATLDKNADREMIIKEIMKPAAQWYCQYAKWEDENIARKEGWK
;
A
#
# COMPACT_ATOMS: atom_id res chain seq x y z
N MET A 1 -22.63 31.19 0.99
CA MET A 1 -21.18 31.46 1.00
C MET A 1 -20.54 30.33 0.23
N ASP A 2 -20.07 30.58 -0.97
CA ASP A 2 -19.44 29.55 -1.79
C ASP A 2 -18.00 29.37 -1.33
N ARG A 3 -17.62 28.13 -1.02
CA ARG A 3 -16.27 27.76 -0.59
C ARG A 3 -15.52 27.23 -1.80
N LEU A 4 -14.36 27.83 -2.11
CA LEU A 4 -13.42 27.24 -3.05
C LEU A 4 -12.85 25.93 -2.46
N VAL A 5 -12.95 24.85 -3.23
CA VAL A 5 -12.46 23.53 -2.85
C VAL A 5 -11.29 23.16 -3.75
N ASN A 6 -10.18 22.73 -3.15
CA ASN A 6 -9.06 22.19 -3.90
C ASN A 6 -9.38 20.75 -4.34
N LEU A 7 -9.27 20.46 -5.64
CA LEU A 7 -9.56 19.15 -6.23
C LEU A 7 -8.29 18.33 -6.54
N THR A 8 -7.11 18.78 -6.09
CA THR A 8 -5.87 18.01 -6.23
C THR A 8 -5.95 16.72 -5.42
N LEU A 9 -5.68 15.61 -6.10
CA LEU A 9 -5.55 14.29 -5.49
C LEU A 9 -4.07 13.96 -5.24
N PRO A 10 -3.76 13.17 -4.20
CA PRO A 10 -2.41 12.67 -3.98
C PRO A 10 -2.02 11.64 -5.06
N GLU A 11 -0.78 11.18 -4.99
CA GLU A 11 -0.29 10.08 -5.84
C GLU A 11 -0.85 8.72 -5.36
N PHE A 12 -0.83 8.50 -4.04
CA PHE A 12 -1.30 7.30 -3.38
C PHE A 12 -2.40 7.63 -2.35
N ALA A 13 -3.32 6.71 -2.17
CA ALA A 13 -4.29 6.72 -1.08
C ALA A 13 -4.56 5.30 -0.59
N PHE A 14 -4.86 5.14 0.70
CA PHE A 14 -5.39 3.88 1.19
C PHE A 14 -6.83 3.67 0.69
N VAL A 15 -7.15 2.43 0.38
CA VAL A 15 -8.51 1.98 0.09
C VAL A 15 -9.00 1.23 1.33
N GLU A 16 -9.92 1.85 2.05
CA GLU A 16 -10.51 1.28 3.25
C GLU A 16 -11.97 0.90 2.99
N GLY A 17 -12.39 -0.23 3.54
CA GLY A 17 -13.79 -0.60 3.53
C GLY A 17 -14.56 0.20 4.58
N SER A 18 -15.83 0.48 4.32
CA SER A 18 -16.61 1.33 5.20
C SER A 18 -17.16 0.55 6.40
N GLU A 19 -17.13 1.15 7.58
CA GLU A 19 -17.61 0.52 8.84
C GLU A 19 -19.10 0.14 8.82
N HIS A 20 -19.91 0.78 7.96
CA HIS A 20 -21.33 0.43 7.83
C HIS A 20 -21.56 -0.93 7.15
N GLU A 21 -20.55 -1.49 6.50
CA GLU A 21 -20.63 -2.79 5.85
C GLU A 21 -20.47 -3.91 6.88
N LYS A 22 -21.48 -4.78 6.98
CA LYS A 22 -21.49 -5.90 7.94
C LYS A 22 -20.32 -6.88 7.75
N ASN A 23 -19.80 -6.97 6.53
CA ASN A 23 -18.71 -7.86 6.14
C ASN A 23 -17.61 -7.07 5.43
N ASN A 24 -17.03 -6.07 6.11
CA ASN A 24 -15.93 -5.28 5.55
C ASN A 24 -14.71 -6.17 5.24
N ILE A 25 -14.59 -6.58 3.97
CA ILE A 25 -13.54 -7.47 3.48
C ILE A 25 -12.15 -6.81 3.40
N LEU A 26 -12.07 -5.50 3.62
CA LEU A 26 -10.82 -4.73 3.66
C LEU A 26 -10.29 -4.53 5.08
N SER A 27 -11.05 -4.97 6.10
CA SER A 27 -10.59 -4.89 7.49
C SER A 27 -9.26 -5.61 7.67
N GLY A 28 -8.25 -4.90 8.19
CA GLY A 28 -6.90 -5.42 8.40
C GLY A 28 -6.04 -5.58 7.13
N ARG A 29 -6.53 -5.15 5.96
CA ARG A 29 -5.79 -5.23 4.69
C ARG A 29 -5.18 -3.88 4.34
N ILE A 30 -4.00 -3.91 3.76
CA ILE A 30 -3.28 -2.71 3.33
C ILE A 30 -3.41 -2.60 1.81
N VAL A 31 -4.49 -1.95 1.37
CA VAL A 31 -4.77 -1.74 -0.05
C VAL A 31 -4.51 -0.28 -0.40
N ILE A 32 -3.77 -0.06 -1.49
CA ILE A 32 -3.28 1.24 -1.94
C ILE A 32 -3.77 1.46 -3.37
N LEU A 33 -4.41 2.60 -3.59
CA LEU A 33 -4.73 3.12 -4.91
C LEU A 33 -3.59 4.04 -5.37
N HIS A 34 -2.93 3.67 -6.47
CA HIS A 34 -2.13 4.61 -7.25
C HIS A 34 -3.05 5.36 -8.22
N ILE A 35 -3.22 6.65 -7.96
CA ILE A 35 -4.31 7.44 -8.53
C ILE A 35 -4.07 7.74 -10.02
N ARG A 36 -2.82 7.99 -10.42
CA ARG A 36 -2.51 8.39 -11.81
C ARG A 36 -2.74 7.29 -12.84
N SER A 37 -2.46 6.04 -12.47
CA SER A 37 -2.68 4.87 -13.34
C SER A 37 -3.95 4.08 -12.99
N ALA A 38 -4.71 4.54 -11.99
CA ALA A 38 -5.82 3.80 -11.39
C ALA A 38 -5.46 2.32 -11.13
N SER A 39 -4.32 2.12 -10.47
CA SER A 39 -3.82 0.79 -10.11
C SER A 39 -4.06 0.49 -8.65
N VAL A 40 -4.48 -0.73 -8.35
CA VAL A 40 -4.70 -1.20 -6.98
C VAL A 40 -3.60 -2.16 -6.59
N VAL A 41 -2.82 -1.75 -5.59
CA VAL A 41 -1.70 -2.49 -5.02
C VAL A 41 -2.07 -2.93 -3.62
N GLU A 42 -1.75 -4.16 -3.24
CA GLU A 42 -1.90 -4.63 -1.86
C GLU A 42 -0.54 -5.01 -1.27
N ILE A 43 -0.29 -4.57 -0.03
CA ILE A 43 0.88 -4.91 0.75
C ILE A 43 0.53 -6.07 1.68
N LEU A 44 1.35 -7.12 1.64
CA LEU A 44 1.16 -8.35 2.41
C LEU A 44 2.46 -8.68 3.16
N ASP A 45 2.30 -9.27 4.34
CA ASP A 45 3.41 -9.94 5.04
C ASP A 45 3.83 -11.17 4.25
N ARG A 46 5.13 -11.27 3.93
CA ARG A 46 5.64 -12.35 3.09
C ARG A 46 5.57 -13.70 3.77
N ASP A 47 5.74 -13.77 5.09
CA ASP A 47 5.88 -15.05 5.79
C ASP A 47 4.54 -15.80 5.90
N ASN A 48 3.42 -15.11 5.66
CA ASN A 48 2.08 -15.63 5.83
C ASN A 48 1.24 -15.67 4.53
N THR A 49 1.86 -15.46 3.36
CA THR A 49 1.13 -15.22 2.11
C THR A 49 1.46 -16.23 1.01
N PHE A 50 0.41 -16.85 0.46
CA PHE A 50 0.48 -17.64 -0.79
C PHE A 50 -0.14 -16.85 -1.93
N LEU A 51 0.65 -16.56 -2.96
CA LEU A 51 0.18 -15.84 -4.15
C LEU A 51 -0.33 -16.83 -5.20
N THR A 52 -1.44 -16.48 -5.84
CA THR A 52 -1.94 -17.21 -7.01
C THR A 52 -0.94 -17.11 -8.17
N GLU A 53 -0.89 -18.14 -9.01
CA GLU A 53 -0.03 -18.14 -10.19
C GLU A 53 -0.35 -16.95 -11.12
N GLY A 54 0.69 -16.32 -11.68
CA GLY A 54 0.54 -15.16 -12.57
C GLY A 54 0.20 -13.84 -11.84
N THR A 55 0.28 -13.83 -10.51
CA THR A 55 0.23 -12.59 -9.71
C THR A 55 1.51 -11.81 -9.90
N LEU A 56 1.37 -10.52 -10.25
CA LEU A 56 2.52 -9.63 -10.30
C LEU A 56 2.88 -9.22 -8.87
N ALA A 57 4.11 -9.55 -8.47
CA ALA A 57 4.62 -9.32 -7.12
C ALA A 57 5.96 -8.58 -7.14
N TYR A 58 6.14 -7.71 -6.15
CA TYR A 58 7.37 -7.00 -5.86
C TYR A 58 7.74 -7.22 -4.39
N ASN A 59 8.82 -7.96 -4.15
CA ASN A 59 9.32 -8.23 -2.80
C ASN A 59 10.14 -7.04 -2.29
N PHE A 60 9.90 -6.65 -1.04
CA PHE A 60 10.64 -5.61 -0.36
C PHE A 60 10.75 -5.93 1.14
N SER A 61 11.25 -4.99 1.91
CA SER A 61 11.29 -5.12 3.37
C SER A 61 11.10 -3.77 4.02
N PHE A 62 10.35 -3.75 5.12
CA PHE A 62 10.30 -2.65 6.05
C PHE A 62 11.33 -2.89 7.17
N VAL A 63 11.91 -1.83 7.71
CA VAL A 63 12.76 -1.91 8.90
C VAL A 63 12.10 -1.03 9.95
N ASN A 64 11.61 -1.67 11.02
CA ASN A 64 10.88 -0.97 12.06
C ASN A 64 11.82 -0.18 12.98
N SER A 65 11.24 0.58 13.90
CA SER A 65 11.99 1.42 14.86
C SER A 65 13.02 0.65 15.72
N PHE A 66 12.86 -0.67 15.88
CA PHE A 66 13.79 -1.55 16.59
C PHE A 66 14.92 -2.10 15.70
N GLY A 67 14.95 -1.74 14.42
CA GLY A 67 15.89 -2.29 13.44
C GLY A 67 15.55 -3.71 12.98
N ILE A 68 14.36 -4.22 13.32
CA ILE A 68 13.90 -5.53 12.85
C ILE A 68 13.44 -5.38 11.40
N LYS A 69 13.96 -6.25 10.54
CA LYS A 69 13.63 -6.28 9.12
C LYS A 69 12.45 -7.21 8.88
N GLU A 70 11.35 -6.65 8.42
CA GLU A 70 10.10 -7.35 8.13
C GLU A 70 9.98 -7.59 6.62
N PRO A 71 10.01 -8.84 6.15
CA PRO A 71 9.87 -9.14 4.72
C PRO A 71 8.42 -8.94 4.26
N MET A 72 8.25 -8.20 3.18
CA MET A 72 6.92 -7.86 2.66
C MET A 72 6.85 -8.08 1.15
N VAL A 73 5.62 -8.17 0.64
CA VAL A 73 5.35 -8.24 -0.80
C VAL A 73 4.25 -7.25 -1.18
N ALA A 74 4.51 -6.46 -2.21
CA ALA A 74 3.49 -5.68 -2.90
C ALA A 74 2.94 -6.51 -4.06
N THR A 75 1.63 -6.55 -4.24
CA THR A 75 0.96 -7.28 -5.32
C THR A 75 0.02 -6.38 -6.08
N LEU A 76 -0.12 -6.59 -7.40
CA LEU A 76 -1.06 -5.83 -8.22
C LEU A 76 -2.37 -6.61 -8.37
N HIS A 77 -3.49 -6.02 -7.93
CA HIS A 77 -4.83 -6.53 -8.22
C HIS A 77 -5.25 -6.22 -9.65
N TYR A 78 -5.17 -4.94 -10.03
CA TYR A 78 -5.45 -4.50 -11.39
C TYR A 78 -4.81 -3.14 -11.69
N SER A 79 -4.70 -2.80 -12.97
CA SER A 79 -4.44 -1.46 -13.47
C SER A 79 -5.42 -1.15 -14.60
N ALA A 80 -6.02 0.04 -14.59
CA ALA A 80 -6.94 0.43 -15.65
C ALA A 80 -6.20 0.90 -16.91
N THR A 81 -4.95 1.34 -16.78
CA THR A 81 -4.20 1.98 -17.88
C THR A 81 -3.07 1.12 -18.42
N LEU A 82 -2.70 0.02 -17.75
CA LEU A 82 -1.52 -0.78 -18.05
C LEU A 82 -1.84 -2.27 -18.08
N ASP A 83 -1.22 -3.01 -18.99
CA ASP A 83 -1.29 -4.46 -19.04
C ASP A 83 -0.22 -5.08 -18.15
N LYS A 84 -0.62 -6.00 -17.27
CA LYS A 84 0.30 -6.60 -16.28
C LYS A 84 1.47 -7.38 -16.89
N ASN A 85 1.33 -7.87 -18.13
CA ASN A 85 2.34 -8.67 -18.80
C ASN A 85 3.20 -7.80 -19.72
N ALA A 86 2.59 -6.95 -20.54
CA ALA A 86 3.29 -6.08 -21.49
C ALA A 86 4.03 -4.93 -20.77
N ASP A 87 3.42 -4.35 -19.73
CA ASP A 87 3.95 -3.19 -19.01
C ASP A 87 4.60 -3.56 -17.67
N ARG A 88 4.91 -4.85 -17.48
CA ARG A 88 5.32 -5.43 -16.20
C ARG A 88 6.43 -4.65 -15.49
N GLU A 89 7.50 -4.32 -16.22
CA GLU A 89 8.66 -3.62 -15.66
C GLU A 89 8.30 -2.20 -15.22
N MET A 90 7.51 -1.49 -16.03
CA MET A 90 7.07 -0.13 -15.73
C MET A 90 6.14 -0.14 -14.51
N ILE A 91 5.21 -1.11 -14.43
CA ILE A 91 4.33 -1.26 -13.27
C ILE A 91 5.16 -1.47 -11.99
N ILE A 92 6.14 -2.38 -12.02
CA ILE A 92 6.98 -2.61 -10.84
C ILE A 92 7.74 -1.34 -10.46
N LYS A 93 8.38 -0.69 -11.44
CA LYS A 93 9.28 0.44 -11.22
C LYS A 93 8.56 1.71 -10.79
N GLU A 94 7.47 2.05 -11.47
CA GLU A 94 6.79 3.35 -11.35
C GLU A 94 5.53 3.30 -10.47
N ILE A 95 5.06 2.10 -10.09
CA ILE A 95 3.84 1.95 -9.27
C ILE A 95 4.12 1.13 -8.01
N MET A 96 4.50 -0.14 -8.15
CA MET A 96 4.56 -1.04 -7.00
C MET A 96 5.69 -0.69 -6.03
N LYS A 97 6.87 -0.35 -6.57
CA LYS A 97 8.01 0.08 -5.76
C LYS A 97 7.73 1.43 -5.06
N PRO A 98 7.23 2.46 -5.74
CA PRO A 98 6.78 3.70 -5.08
C PRO A 98 5.69 3.47 -4.02
N ALA A 99 4.69 2.62 -4.29
CA ALA A 99 3.66 2.27 -3.30
C ALA A 99 4.26 1.59 -2.06
N ALA A 100 5.21 0.66 -2.24
CA ALA A 100 5.92 0.02 -1.14
C ALA A 100 6.74 1.03 -0.32
N GLN A 101 7.42 1.99 -0.98
CA GLN A 101 8.15 3.05 -0.30
C GLN A 101 7.23 3.98 0.49
N TRP A 102 6.10 4.37 -0.11
CA TRP A 102 5.09 5.17 0.54
C TRP A 102 4.49 4.46 1.76
N TYR A 103 4.22 3.15 1.65
CA TYR A 103 3.81 2.32 2.78
C TYR A 103 4.87 2.28 3.89
N CYS A 104 6.16 2.09 3.57
CA CYS A 104 7.22 2.11 4.58
C CYS A 104 7.30 3.45 5.33
N GLN A 105 7.01 4.57 4.65
CA GLN A 105 6.94 5.89 5.30
C GLN A 105 5.76 5.97 6.27
N TYR A 106 4.59 5.47 5.86
CA TYR A 106 3.43 5.34 6.74
C TYR A 106 3.73 4.45 7.95
N ALA A 107 4.29 3.26 7.75
CA ALA A 107 4.61 2.31 8.82
C ALA A 107 5.61 2.91 9.82
N LYS A 108 6.63 3.64 9.33
CA LYS A 108 7.55 4.37 10.21
C LYS A 108 6.84 5.45 11.05
N TRP A 109 5.93 6.20 10.44
CA TRP A 109 5.14 7.19 11.16
C TRP A 109 4.23 6.55 12.22
N GLU A 110 3.65 5.38 11.94
CA GLU A 110 2.88 4.61 12.91
C GLU A 110 3.74 4.06 14.06
N ASP A 111 4.94 3.55 13.78
CA ASP A 111 5.90 3.14 14.81
C ASP A 111 6.20 4.30 15.78
N GLU A 112 6.45 5.50 15.24
CA GLU A 112 6.71 6.70 16.04
C GLU A 112 5.48 7.12 16.87
N ASN A 113 4.27 6.94 16.35
CA ASN A 113 3.03 7.17 17.09
C ASN A 113 2.86 6.18 18.24
N ILE A 114 3.17 4.90 18.02
CA ILE A 114 3.10 3.85 19.04
C ILE A 114 4.14 4.12 20.13
N ALA A 115 5.40 4.37 19.76
CA ALA A 115 6.46 4.71 20.71
C ALA A 115 6.07 5.90 21.60
N ARG A 116 5.46 6.95 21.02
CA ARG A 116 4.97 8.10 21.76
C ARG A 116 3.83 7.78 22.72
N LYS A 117 2.87 6.93 22.31
CA LYS A 117 1.75 6.50 23.16
C LYS A 117 2.24 5.66 24.34
N GLU A 118 3.22 4.79 24.10
CA GLU A 118 3.80 3.88 25.10
C GLU A 118 4.92 4.53 25.96
N GLY A 119 5.29 5.77 25.66
CA GLY A 119 6.31 6.52 26.40
C GLY A 119 7.75 6.05 26.15
N TRP A 120 7.99 5.37 25.04
CA TRP A 120 9.34 4.98 24.60
C TRP A 120 10.05 6.20 24.02
N LYS A 121 11.28 6.45 24.48
CA LYS A 121 12.10 7.60 24.07
C LYS A 121 12.98 7.28 22.87
#